data_AF-A0A7C4YI40-F1
#
_entry.id   AF-A0A7C4YI40-F1
#
_cell.length_a   1.000
_cell.length_b   1.000
_cell.length_c   1.000
_cell.angle_alpha   90.00
_cell.angle_beta   90.00
_cell.angle_gamma   90.00
#
_symmetry.space_group_name_H-M   'P 1'
#
loop_
_entity.id
_entity.type
_entity.pdbx_description
1 polymer ?
#
loop_
_entity_poly.entity_id
_entity_poly.type
_entity_poly.pdbx_seq_one_letter_code
_entity_poly.pdbx_strand_id
1 'polypeptide(L)'
;MTFRQRTFRPRVERLENRWCPAVDVFLYGRSMIIRGDANNDLINIQDDGQGNVSATISNTASSDSLSASGVLSVVVYGNNGDDTVNYNLTADLVQRRNIYLYLGNGNDQANLNLNAGLDAGGDLYSVFAGGAGNDSINTDLGAIVRARVNLFEYLQANDDASDIDFNGLIDLSTVNVHVDANHGNDNLDVMLGSIADSRVNVKLYGQTGNDTIDASFAGLLLLNSNITGLSSVNISTWDGYGNDNVTYSAAGVDVGAGSTLALNTSSYQGLDTVDVDWSGELDGRLNVSIVGGWLSDTLSADLRATGGSTGELYASMIGFWQPDTLTLNVYDDFDSLTVLSAYLNGGRFGGNNATYTSNVNAVNV
;
A
#
# COMPACT_ATOMS: atom_id res chain seq x y z
N MET A 1 46.20 62.38 46.09
CA MET A 1 45.97 61.34 45.07
C MET A 1 44.53 60.86 45.18
N THR A 2 43.67 61.28 44.26
CA THR A 2 42.25 60.93 44.24
C THR A 2 42.05 59.70 43.35
N PHE A 3 41.69 58.56 43.95
CA PHE A 3 41.38 57.35 43.21
C PHE A 3 40.01 57.51 42.53
N ARG A 4 40.02 57.62 41.20
CA ARG A 4 38.80 57.67 40.38
C ARG A 4 38.20 56.25 40.34
N GLN A 5 37.11 56.05 41.08
CA GLN A 5 36.38 54.79 41.09
C GLN A 5 35.77 54.56 39.69
N ARG A 6 36.32 53.61 38.93
CA ARG A 6 35.75 53.23 37.63
C ARG A 6 34.51 52.38 37.89
N THR A 7 33.34 52.91 37.53
CA THR A 7 32.09 52.15 37.59
C THR A 7 32.06 51.15 36.43
N PHE A 8 32.17 49.86 36.75
CA PHE A 8 31.84 48.79 35.82
C PHE A 8 30.34 48.84 35.53
N ARG A 9 29.97 49.02 34.26
CA ARG A 9 28.58 48.95 33.80
C ARG A 9 28.48 47.75 32.85
N PRO A 10 28.13 46.55 33.35
CA PRO A 10 27.89 45.42 32.47
C PRO A 10 26.79 45.81 31.48
N ARG A 11 27.10 45.69 30.18
CA ARG A 11 26.09 45.78 29.13
C ARG A 11 25.82 44.34 28.70
N VAL A 12 24.54 43.98 28.66
CA VAL A 12 24.13 42.74 28.00
C VAL A 12 24.32 42.99 26.51
N GLU A 13 25.35 42.39 25.92
CA GLU A 13 25.44 42.29 24.47
C GLU A 13 24.25 41.44 24.03
N ARG A 14 23.46 41.95 23.08
CA ARG A 14 22.39 41.16 22.48
C ARG A 14 23.08 39.93 21.91
N LEU A 15 22.75 38.75 22.45
CA LEU A 15 23.13 37.47 21.85
C LEU A 15 22.89 37.61 20.35
N GLU A 16 23.93 37.40 19.56
CA GLU A 16 23.83 37.33 18.10
C GLU A 16 22.61 36.50 17.74
N ASN A 17 21.87 36.90 16.70
CA ASN A 17 20.70 36.15 16.25
C ASN A 17 21.16 34.70 16.11
N ARG A 18 20.69 33.84 17.02
CA ARG A 18 21.04 32.43 16.96
C ARG A 18 20.41 31.93 15.68
N TRP A 19 21.25 31.65 14.68
CA TRP A 19 20.83 30.86 13.54
C TRP A 19 20.52 29.49 14.09
N CYS A 20 19.27 29.29 14.50
CA CYS A 20 18.71 27.96 14.65
C CYS A 20 18.33 27.59 13.22
N PRO A 21 19.15 26.80 12.50
CA PRO A 21 18.77 26.35 11.17
C PRO A 21 17.38 25.73 11.29
N ALA A 22 16.46 26.24 10.49
CA ALA A 22 15.06 25.86 10.59
C ALA A 22 14.91 24.42 10.03
N VAL A 23 15.56 24.16 8.90
CA VAL A 23 15.76 22.82 8.33
C VAL A 23 17.22 22.34 8.45
N ASP A 24 17.45 21.03 8.45
CA ASP A 24 18.79 20.42 8.60
C ASP A 24 18.89 19.02 7.97
N VAL A 25 20.02 18.71 7.33
CA VAL A 25 20.37 17.37 6.80
C VAL A 25 21.72 16.93 7.34
N PHE A 26 21.73 15.85 8.13
CA PHE A 26 22.96 15.34 8.73
C PHE A 26 23.04 13.81 8.72
N LEU A 27 24.27 13.29 8.86
CA LEU A 27 24.54 11.86 8.95
C LEU A 27 24.84 11.46 10.39
N TYR A 28 24.12 10.46 10.91
CA TYR A 28 24.42 9.82 12.18
C TYR A 28 24.69 8.33 11.96
N GLY A 29 25.97 7.95 11.97
CA GLY A 29 26.39 6.59 11.62
C GLY A 29 26.10 6.28 10.14
N ARG A 30 25.18 5.35 9.89
CA ARG A 30 24.72 4.97 8.53
C ARG A 30 23.30 5.47 8.22
N SER A 31 22.80 6.38 9.05
CA SER A 31 21.47 6.96 8.91
C SER A 31 21.57 8.42 8.47
N MET A 32 21.02 8.73 7.30
CA MET A 32 20.78 10.11 6.87
C MET A 32 19.49 10.59 7.52
N ILE A 33 19.55 11.71 8.22
CA ILE A 33 18.42 12.32 8.93
C ILE A 33 18.16 13.68 8.29
N ILE A 34 16.92 13.89 7.86
CA ILE A 34 16.41 15.12 7.26
C ILE A 34 15.31 15.64 8.19
N ARG A 35 15.41 16.90 8.63
CA ARG A 35 14.41 17.53 9.50
C ARG A 35 13.89 18.80 8.87
N GLY A 36 12.59 18.83 8.60
CA GLY A 36 11.80 19.99 8.26
C GLY A 36 11.47 20.86 9.46
N ASP A 37 10.63 21.87 9.22
CA ASP A 37 10.21 22.85 10.21
C ASP A 37 8.68 22.98 10.36
N ALA A 38 8.13 24.19 10.33
CA ALA A 38 6.68 24.43 10.40
C ALA A 38 6.14 25.09 9.12
N ASN A 39 7.00 25.25 8.12
CA ASN A 39 6.67 25.70 6.79
C ASN A 39 6.65 24.49 5.86
N ASN A 40 5.97 24.64 4.73
CA ASN A 40 5.97 23.67 3.65
C ASN A 40 7.39 23.43 3.12
N ASP A 41 7.92 22.23 3.35
CA ASP A 41 9.26 21.81 2.97
C ASP A 41 9.24 20.96 1.69
N LEU A 42 10.15 21.27 0.77
CA LEU A 42 10.44 20.42 -0.39
C LEU A 42 11.70 19.61 -0.12
N ILE A 43 11.54 18.29 -0.03
CA ILE A 43 12.60 17.33 0.28
C ILE A 43 12.84 16.45 -0.95
N ASN A 44 14.06 16.46 -1.48
CA ASN A 44 14.45 15.60 -2.60
C ASN A 44 15.60 14.69 -2.19
N ILE A 45 15.47 13.39 -2.46
CA ILE A 45 16.41 12.35 -2.09
C ILE A 45 16.74 11.54 -3.35
N GLN A 46 18.02 11.38 -3.63
CA GLN A 46 18.53 10.51 -4.70
C GLN A 46 19.35 9.40 -4.07
N ASP A 47 18.98 8.16 -4.35
CA ASP A 47 19.67 6.94 -3.92
C ASP A 47 20.19 6.20 -5.15
N ASP A 48 21.45 5.77 -5.13
CA ASP A 48 22.07 4.99 -6.19
C ASP A 48 21.93 3.47 -6.02
N GLY A 49 21.18 3.03 -5.00
CA GLY A 49 20.97 1.61 -4.69
C GLY A 49 22.18 0.91 -4.07
N GLN A 50 23.34 1.59 -4.04
CA GLN A 50 24.63 1.07 -3.55
C GLN A 50 25.08 1.75 -2.25
N GLY A 51 24.29 2.70 -1.75
CA GLY A 51 24.48 3.35 -0.44
C GLY A 51 25.03 4.76 -0.53
N ASN A 52 25.21 5.29 -1.74
CA ASN A 52 25.42 6.71 -1.92
C ASN A 52 24.04 7.38 -2.01
N VAL A 53 23.77 8.26 -1.05
CA VAL A 53 22.53 9.02 -1.00
C VAL A 53 22.87 10.49 -0.94
N SER A 54 22.17 11.29 -1.74
CA SER A 54 22.15 12.73 -1.61
C SER A 54 20.75 13.20 -1.28
N ALA A 55 20.63 14.14 -0.36
CA ALA A 55 19.37 14.77 -0.01
C ALA A 55 19.49 16.29 0.01
N THR A 56 18.40 16.96 -0.33
CA THR A 56 18.20 18.40 -0.18
C THR A 56 16.87 18.65 0.50
N ILE A 57 16.81 19.62 1.41
CA ILE A 57 15.57 20.17 1.95
C ILE A 57 15.57 21.67 1.71
N SER A 58 14.42 22.23 1.34
CA SER A 58 14.27 23.67 1.12
C SER A 58 12.85 24.14 1.34
N ASN A 59 12.71 25.32 1.94
CA ASN A 59 11.48 26.09 2.01
C ASN A 59 11.75 27.56 1.67
N THR A 60 10.77 28.43 1.93
CA THR A 60 10.90 29.87 1.64
C THR A 60 11.94 30.60 2.50
N ALA A 61 12.32 30.02 3.64
CA ALA A 61 13.18 30.65 4.64
C ALA A 61 14.59 30.04 4.70
N SER A 62 14.75 28.77 4.35
CA SER A 62 16.00 28.03 4.53
C SER A 62 16.16 26.86 3.57
N SER A 63 17.40 26.39 3.42
CA SER A 63 17.73 25.17 2.69
C SER A 63 18.98 24.51 3.26
N ASP A 64 19.08 23.20 3.09
CA ASP A 64 20.26 22.42 3.45
C ASP A 64 20.42 21.20 2.52
N SER A 65 21.63 20.63 2.46
CA SER A 65 21.92 19.48 1.61
C SER A 65 23.09 18.64 2.13
N LEU A 66 23.01 17.34 1.89
CA LEU A 66 24.08 16.41 2.24
C LEU A 66 24.21 15.31 1.18
N SER A 67 25.43 14.89 0.89
CA SER A 67 25.71 13.63 0.19
C SER A 67 26.58 12.75 1.06
N ALA A 68 26.21 11.49 1.22
CA ALA A 68 26.90 10.54 2.07
C ALA A 68 26.97 9.16 1.39
N SER A 69 27.99 8.38 1.74
CA SER A 69 28.17 7.00 1.30
C SER A 69 27.93 6.02 2.45
N GLY A 70 27.63 4.77 2.10
CA GLY A 70 27.34 3.72 3.07
C GLY A 70 26.04 3.92 3.86
N VAL A 71 25.14 4.78 3.39
CA VAL A 71 23.83 5.03 4.00
C VAL A 71 22.97 3.77 3.86
N LEU A 72 22.42 3.30 4.97
CA LEU A 72 21.46 2.19 5.01
C LEU A 72 20.07 2.62 5.48
N SER A 73 19.97 3.80 6.08
CA SER A 73 18.71 4.33 6.60
C SER A 73 18.54 5.77 6.17
N VAL A 74 17.35 6.12 5.72
CA VAL A 74 16.93 7.50 5.46
C VAL A 74 15.74 7.78 6.36
N VAL A 75 15.82 8.85 7.14
CA VAL A 75 14.77 9.27 8.08
C VAL A 75 14.39 10.70 7.78
N VAL A 76 13.11 10.96 7.54
CA VAL A 76 12.55 12.28 7.29
C VAL A 76 11.55 12.61 8.39
N TYR A 77 11.65 13.83 8.91
CA TYR A 77 10.66 14.43 9.81
C TYR A 77 10.17 15.74 9.19
N GLY A 78 8.94 15.79 8.66
CA GLY A 78 8.36 17.03 8.13
C GLY A 78 7.96 18.01 9.24
N ASN A 79 7.26 17.48 10.25
CA ASN A 79 6.71 18.15 11.43
C ASN A 79 5.40 18.91 11.17
N ASN A 80 5.42 20.15 10.66
CA ASN A 80 4.17 20.83 10.27
C ASN A 80 4.35 21.55 8.93
N GLY A 81 3.23 21.84 8.27
CA GLY A 81 3.22 22.45 6.95
C GLY A 81 2.81 21.40 5.93
N ASP A 82 2.51 21.81 4.70
CA ASP A 82 2.21 20.85 3.63
C ASP A 82 3.52 20.48 2.94
N ASP A 83 4.14 19.40 3.39
CA ASP A 83 5.47 18.96 2.97
C ASP A 83 5.41 18.09 1.71
N THR A 84 6.48 18.10 0.92
CA THR A 84 6.63 17.22 -0.24
C THR A 84 7.95 16.49 -0.20
N VAL A 85 7.91 15.17 -0.13
CA VAL A 85 9.07 14.28 -0.14
C VAL A 85 9.15 13.52 -1.46
N ASN A 86 10.24 13.69 -2.19
CA ASN A 86 10.53 12.94 -3.42
C ASN A 86 11.74 12.04 -3.17
N TYR A 87 11.54 10.72 -3.20
CA TYR A 87 12.60 9.73 -3.15
C TYR A 87 12.79 9.09 -4.52
N ASN A 88 13.99 9.14 -5.07
CA ASN A 88 14.29 8.56 -6.38
C ASN A 88 15.44 7.57 -6.29
N LEU A 89 15.15 6.31 -6.59
CA LEU A 89 16.14 5.26 -6.75
C LEU A 89 16.61 5.24 -8.20
N THR A 90 17.90 5.50 -8.41
CA THR A 90 18.47 5.72 -9.75
C THR A 90 19.13 4.49 -10.37
N ALA A 91 19.32 3.44 -9.57
CA ALA A 91 19.79 2.12 -10.00
C ALA A 91 19.29 1.06 -9.01
N ASP A 92 19.32 -0.21 -9.42
CA ASP A 92 18.79 -1.33 -8.61
C ASP A 92 19.30 -1.29 -7.18
N LEU A 93 18.38 -1.44 -6.22
CA LEU A 93 18.74 -1.57 -4.83
C LEU A 93 19.33 -2.97 -4.58
N VAL A 94 20.64 -3.03 -4.36
CA VAL A 94 21.40 -4.30 -4.17
C VAL A 94 21.80 -4.55 -2.72
N GLN A 95 21.34 -3.71 -1.79
CA GLN A 95 21.58 -3.84 -0.36
C GLN A 95 20.35 -3.46 0.45
N ARG A 96 20.41 -3.67 1.77
CA ARG A 96 19.34 -3.23 2.66
C ARG A 96 19.17 -1.71 2.64
N ARG A 97 17.92 -1.26 2.54
CA ARG A 97 17.52 0.14 2.72
C ARG A 97 16.34 0.22 3.67
N ASN A 98 16.49 1.05 4.70
CA ASN A 98 15.38 1.45 5.55
C ASN A 98 14.97 2.89 5.20
N ILE A 99 13.67 3.12 5.01
CA ILE A 99 13.10 4.45 4.76
C ILE A 99 12.05 4.70 5.83
N TYR A 100 12.15 5.83 6.53
CA TYR A 100 11.16 6.25 7.51
C TYR A 100 10.74 7.68 7.19
N LEU A 101 9.50 7.89 6.78
CA LEU A 101 8.95 9.23 6.57
C LEU A 101 7.89 9.48 7.63
N TYR A 102 8.10 10.51 8.45
CA TYR A 102 7.14 11.02 9.44
C TYR A 102 6.75 12.43 8.99
N LEU A 103 5.62 12.57 8.31
CA LEU A 103 5.29 13.81 7.59
C LEU A 103 4.76 14.87 8.56
N GLY A 104 3.80 14.53 9.42
CA GLY A 104 3.47 15.34 10.59
C GLY A 104 2.07 15.93 10.52
N ASN A 105 1.92 17.26 10.60
CA ASN A 105 0.62 17.91 10.42
C ASN A 105 0.64 18.73 9.13
N GLY A 106 -0.41 18.64 8.34
CA GLY A 106 -0.51 19.30 7.04
C GLY A 106 -1.05 18.32 6.02
N ASN A 107 -1.24 18.79 4.80
CA ASN A 107 -1.60 17.89 3.69
C ASN A 107 -0.31 17.51 2.97
N ASP A 108 0.33 16.43 3.42
CA ASP A 108 1.65 16.07 2.99
C ASP A 108 1.64 15.16 1.75
N GLN A 109 2.72 15.21 0.97
CA GLN A 109 2.91 14.35 -0.19
C GLN A 109 4.23 13.58 -0.10
N ALA A 110 4.20 12.27 -0.29
CA ALA A 110 5.38 11.43 -0.44
C ALA A 110 5.35 10.67 -1.76
N ASN A 111 6.33 10.93 -2.63
CA ASN A 111 6.51 10.24 -3.91
C ASN A 111 7.78 9.40 -3.88
N LEU A 112 7.64 8.09 -3.98
CA LEU A 112 8.74 7.13 -4.02
C LEU A 112 8.84 6.50 -5.39
N ASN A 113 9.76 7.00 -6.19
CA ASN A 113 10.12 6.40 -7.46
C ASN A 113 11.21 5.34 -7.22
N LEU A 114 10.79 4.08 -7.13
CA LEU A 114 11.63 2.89 -7.01
C LEU A 114 11.61 2.06 -8.31
N ASN A 115 11.29 2.69 -9.44
CA ASN A 115 11.17 2.03 -10.75
C ASN A 115 12.48 1.43 -11.26
N ALA A 116 13.64 1.85 -10.75
CA ALA A 116 14.90 1.17 -11.05
C ALA A 116 14.85 -0.31 -10.62
N GLY A 117 14.10 -0.64 -9.56
CA GLY A 117 13.90 -2.01 -9.10
C GLY A 117 14.82 -2.42 -7.94
N LEU A 118 14.63 -3.65 -7.50
CA LEU A 118 15.36 -4.30 -6.43
C LEU A 118 15.88 -5.64 -6.95
N ASP A 119 17.17 -5.91 -6.77
CA ASP A 119 17.82 -7.16 -7.19
C ASP A 119 18.34 -7.93 -5.96
N ALA A 120 19.09 -9.01 -6.19
CA ALA A 120 19.62 -9.89 -5.17
C ALA A 120 20.39 -9.11 -4.09
N GLY A 121 19.89 -9.18 -2.85
CA GLY A 121 20.45 -8.47 -1.70
C GLY A 121 19.71 -7.17 -1.34
N GLY A 122 18.81 -6.70 -2.22
CA GLY A 122 17.85 -5.65 -1.93
C GLY A 122 16.86 -6.09 -0.86
N ASP A 123 16.90 -5.42 0.29
CA ASP A 123 15.95 -5.60 1.40
C ASP A 123 15.42 -4.21 1.74
N LEU A 124 14.25 -3.88 1.20
CA LEU A 124 13.58 -2.63 1.45
C LEU A 124 12.63 -2.77 2.63
N TYR A 125 12.81 -1.90 3.62
CA TYR A 125 11.91 -1.72 4.73
C TYR A 125 11.49 -0.25 4.78
N SER A 126 10.24 0.03 4.48
CA SER A 126 9.71 1.39 4.46
C SER A 126 8.54 1.54 5.43
N VAL A 127 8.56 2.64 6.18
CA VAL A 127 7.47 3.04 7.07
C VAL A 127 7.13 4.49 6.76
N PHE A 128 5.86 4.72 6.48
CA PHE A 128 5.29 6.03 6.24
C PHE A 128 4.24 6.31 7.31
N ALA A 129 4.33 7.49 7.90
CA ALA A 129 3.33 8.02 8.80
C ALA A 129 2.92 9.39 8.26
N GLY A 130 1.70 9.48 7.71
CA GLY A 130 1.11 10.72 7.20
C GLY A 130 0.97 11.73 8.33
N GLY A 131 0.01 11.46 9.22
CA GLY A 131 -0.16 12.25 10.43
C GLY A 131 -1.53 12.91 10.47
N ALA A 132 -1.59 14.22 10.64
CA ALA A 132 -2.87 14.91 10.62
C ALA A 132 -2.98 15.78 9.38
N GLY A 133 -3.96 15.48 8.53
CA GLY A 133 -4.33 16.26 7.35
C GLY A 133 -4.69 15.27 6.26
N ASN A 134 -4.82 15.75 5.03
CA ASN A 134 -5.12 14.88 3.90
C ASN A 134 -3.81 14.56 3.17
N ASP A 135 -3.25 13.39 3.46
CA ASP A 135 -1.93 12.98 2.99
C ASP A 135 -2.02 12.13 1.72
N SER A 136 -0.98 12.20 0.88
CA SER A 136 -0.88 11.40 -0.34
C SER A 136 0.47 10.69 -0.41
N ILE A 137 0.44 9.36 -0.49
CA ILE A 137 1.62 8.52 -0.64
C ILE A 137 1.53 7.79 -1.98
N ASN A 138 2.51 8.03 -2.85
CA ASN A 138 2.67 7.28 -4.09
C ASN A 138 3.98 6.49 -4.06
N THR A 139 3.91 5.18 -4.33
CA THR A 139 5.06 4.28 -4.37
C THR A 139 5.09 3.50 -5.67
N ASP A 140 5.99 3.88 -6.58
CA ASP A 140 6.23 3.15 -7.83
C ASP A 140 7.39 2.16 -7.63
N LEU A 141 7.15 0.87 -7.82
CA LEU A 141 8.14 -0.20 -7.69
C LEU A 141 8.43 -0.85 -9.04
N GLY A 142 9.72 -0.87 -9.40
CA GLY A 142 10.20 -1.59 -10.59
C GLY A 142 10.20 -3.11 -10.39
N ALA A 143 11.08 -3.80 -11.12
CA ALA A 143 11.25 -5.24 -10.94
C ALA A 143 11.76 -5.56 -9.52
N ILE A 144 11.26 -6.64 -8.92
CA ILE A 144 11.67 -7.12 -7.59
C ILE A 144 12.17 -8.56 -7.77
N VAL A 145 13.48 -8.75 -7.82
CA VAL A 145 14.11 -10.03 -8.15
C VAL A 145 15.00 -10.50 -7.00
N ARG A 146 14.69 -11.65 -6.41
CA ARG A 146 15.44 -12.22 -5.27
C ARG A 146 15.61 -11.23 -4.11
N ALA A 147 14.59 -10.41 -3.88
CA ALA A 147 14.61 -9.30 -2.94
C ALA A 147 13.47 -9.42 -1.91
N ARG A 148 13.49 -8.52 -0.93
CA ARG A 148 12.42 -8.39 0.06
C ARG A 148 11.92 -6.96 0.09
N VAL A 149 10.61 -6.79 0.11
CA VAL A 149 9.94 -5.51 0.37
C VAL A 149 9.01 -5.66 1.56
N ASN A 150 9.13 -4.75 2.51
CA ASN A 150 8.13 -4.55 3.56
C ASN A 150 7.76 -3.08 3.55
N LEU A 151 6.52 -2.81 3.18
CA LEU A 151 5.94 -1.49 3.02
C LEU A 151 4.83 -1.33 4.06
N PHE A 152 4.98 -0.34 4.93
CA PHE A 152 3.99 -0.01 5.95
C PHE A 152 3.59 1.46 5.81
N GLU A 153 2.32 1.72 5.62
CA GLU A 153 1.74 3.04 5.52
C GLU A 153 0.69 3.22 6.62
N TYR A 154 0.84 4.27 7.43
CA TYR A 154 -0.09 4.65 8.49
C TYR A 154 -0.55 6.08 8.20
N LEU A 155 -1.70 6.23 7.54
CA LEU A 155 -2.17 7.52 7.04
C LEU A 155 -2.74 8.40 8.18
N GLN A 156 -3.41 7.73 9.14
CA GLN A 156 -3.85 8.21 10.45
C GLN A 156 -5.21 8.91 10.49
N ALA A 157 -5.34 10.16 10.03
CA ALA A 157 -6.58 10.91 10.23
C ALA A 157 -6.85 11.88 9.08
N ASN A 158 -8.14 12.04 8.77
CA ASN A 158 -8.72 12.77 7.64
C ASN A 158 -8.62 11.96 6.33
N ASP A 159 -9.03 12.57 5.21
CA ASP A 159 -9.16 11.84 3.95
C ASP A 159 -7.79 11.72 3.27
N ASP A 160 -7.22 10.52 3.26
CA ASP A 160 -5.89 10.21 2.78
C ASP A 160 -5.90 9.38 1.47
N ALA A 161 -4.74 9.32 0.81
CA ALA A 161 -4.55 8.51 -0.39
C ALA A 161 -3.23 7.72 -0.37
N SER A 162 -3.32 6.44 -0.72
CA SER A 162 -2.18 5.53 -0.93
C SER A 162 -2.28 4.92 -2.33
N ASP A 163 -1.25 5.07 -3.13
CA ASP A 163 -1.12 4.46 -4.46
C ASP A 163 0.19 3.67 -4.51
N ILE A 164 0.11 2.35 -4.69
CA ILE A 164 1.25 1.45 -4.70
C ILE A 164 1.25 0.65 -5.99
N ASP A 165 2.17 0.98 -6.90
CA ASP A 165 2.26 0.37 -8.22
C ASP A 165 3.49 -0.54 -8.35
N PHE A 166 3.26 -1.84 -8.51
CA PHE A 166 4.28 -2.83 -8.86
C PHE A 166 4.39 -3.00 -10.38
N ASN A 167 5.04 -2.03 -11.03
CA ASN A 167 5.23 -1.95 -12.48
C ASN A 167 6.13 -3.04 -13.08
N GLY A 168 6.89 -3.77 -12.26
CA GLY A 168 7.83 -4.80 -12.70
C GLY A 168 7.43 -6.24 -12.37
N LEU A 169 8.25 -7.19 -12.83
CA LEU A 169 8.16 -8.60 -12.44
C LEU A 169 8.57 -8.76 -10.97
N ILE A 170 7.74 -9.47 -10.18
CA ILE A 170 8.10 -9.95 -8.84
C ILE A 170 8.56 -11.41 -8.98
N ASP A 171 9.86 -11.66 -8.92
CA ASP A 171 10.48 -13.00 -9.10
C ASP A 171 11.31 -13.42 -7.89
N LEU A 172 11.13 -14.67 -7.43
CA LEU A 172 11.87 -15.26 -6.30
C LEU A 172 11.93 -14.37 -5.05
N SER A 173 10.87 -13.61 -4.79
CA SER A 173 10.86 -12.50 -3.84
C SER A 173 9.79 -12.64 -2.75
N THR A 174 9.91 -11.81 -1.71
CA THR A 174 8.87 -11.66 -0.68
C THR A 174 8.46 -10.20 -0.58
N VAL A 175 7.18 -9.93 -0.78
CA VAL A 175 6.58 -8.61 -0.70
C VAL A 175 5.51 -8.62 0.39
N ASN A 176 5.60 -7.70 1.34
CA ASN A 176 4.57 -7.44 2.32
C ASN A 176 4.18 -5.96 2.24
N VAL A 177 2.90 -5.71 2.00
CA VAL A 177 2.29 -4.39 2.00
C VAL A 177 1.25 -4.36 3.12
N HIS A 178 1.31 -3.32 3.93
CA HIS A 178 0.33 -3.02 4.96
C HIS A 178 0.01 -1.54 4.87
N VAL A 179 -1.22 -1.22 4.49
CA VAL A 179 -1.74 0.14 4.50
C VAL A 179 -2.85 0.23 5.54
N ASP A 180 -2.73 1.19 6.44
CA ASP A 180 -3.67 1.47 7.51
C ASP A 180 -4.12 2.93 7.45
N ALA A 181 -5.35 3.14 6.99
CA ALA A 181 -5.92 4.45 6.70
C ALA A 181 -6.51 5.13 7.95
N ASN A 182 -7.05 4.33 8.87
CA ASN A 182 -7.44 4.69 10.23
C ASN A 182 -8.71 5.57 10.35
N HIS A 183 -8.68 6.87 10.03
CA HIS A 183 -9.93 7.65 10.02
C HIS A 183 -9.97 8.57 8.82
N GLY A 184 -11.04 8.55 8.06
CA GLY A 184 -11.13 9.36 6.85
C GLY A 184 -12.05 8.74 5.83
N ASN A 185 -12.28 9.42 4.72
CA ASN A 185 -12.75 8.75 3.52
C ASN A 185 -11.50 8.55 2.65
N ASP A 186 -10.89 7.38 2.75
CA ASP A 186 -9.56 7.13 2.23
C ASP A 186 -9.60 6.45 0.86
N ASN A 187 -8.56 6.64 0.05
CA ASN A 187 -8.39 5.97 -1.23
C ASN A 187 -7.13 5.11 -1.23
N LEU A 188 -7.27 3.79 -1.27
CA LEU A 188 -6.19 2.82 -1.17
C LEU A 188 -6.09 1.97 -2.43
N ASP A 189 -5.08 2.24 -3.25
CA ASP A 189 -4.86 1.59 -4.53
C ASP A 189 -3.59 0.74 -4.50
N VAL A 190 -3.70 -0.53 -4.92
CA VAL A 190 -2.54 -1.40 -5.15
C VAL A 190 -2.65 -2.05 -6.52
N MET A 191 -1.64 -1.80 -7.36
CA MET A 191 -1.52 -2.41 -8.67
C MET A 191 -0.41 -3.45 -8.70
N LEU A 192 -0.73 -4.67 -9.12
CA LEU A 192 0.21 -5.79 -9.21
C LEU A 192 0.56 -6.15 -10.66
N GLY A 193 1.87 -6.22 -10.93
CA GLY A 193 2.42 -6.81 -12.14
C GLY A 193 2.41 -8.35 -12.14
N SER A 194 3.27 -8.94 -12.98
CA SER A 194 3.46 -10.39 -13.02
C SER A 194 4.23 -10.91 -11.80
N ILE A 195 3.89 -12.12 -11.35
CA ILE A 195 4.45 -12.74 -10.14
C ILE A 195 4.93 -14.16 -10.46
N ALA A 196 6.18 -14.45 -10.15
CA ALA A 196 6.81 -15.76 -10.36
C ALA A 196 7.59 -16.20 -9.11
N ASP A 197 7.41 -17.45 -8.70
CA ASP A 197 8.10 -18.08 -7.56
C ASP A 197 8.20 -17.20 -6.29
N SER A 198 7.16 -16.41 -6.02
CA SER A 198 7.19 -15.32 -5.03
C SER A 198 6.06 -15.40 -4.02
N ARG A 199 6.26 -14.77 -2.87
CA ARG A 199 5.21 -14.57 -1.87
C ARG A 199 4.84 -13.10 -1.78
N VAL A 200 3.58 -12.78 -2.07
CA VAL A 200 3.04 -11.42 -1.99
C VAL A 200 1.90 -11.42 -0.97
N ASN A 201 2.01 -10.56 0.03
CA ASN A 201 0.93 -10.32 0.98
C ASN A 201 0.60 -8.83 1.01
N VAL A 202 -0.65 -8.50 0.66
CA VAL A 202 -1.17 -7.14 0.69
C VAL A 202 -2.30 -7.11 1.72
N LYS A 203 -2.26 -6.11 2.60
CA LYS A 203 -3.28 -5.85 3.61
C LYS A 203 -3.67 -4.39 3.57
N LEU A 204 -4.93 -4.11 3.35
CA LEU A 204 -5.48 -2.76 3.26
C LEU A 204 -6.57 -2.63 4.33
N TYR A 205 -6.41 -1.65 5.22
CA TYR A 205 -7.32 -1.38 6.32
C TYR A 205 -7.90 0.03 6.18
N GLY A 206 -9.19 0.14 5.89
CA GLY A 206 -9.91 1.42 5.86
C GLY A 206 -10.18 1.97 7.26
N GLN A 207 -10.59 1.07 8.15
CA GLN A 207 -10.98 1.32 9.55
C GLN A 207 -12.25 2.16 9.73
N THR A 208 -12.23 3.48 9.49
CA THR A 208 -13.40 4.34 9.74
C THR A 208 -13.56 5.45 8.70
N GLY A 209 -14.81 5.67 8.29
CA GLY A 209 -15.25 6.59 7.25
C GLY A 209 -15.57 5.83 5.95
N ASN A 210 -15.83 6.51 4.84
CA ASN A 210 -16.26 5.83 3.62
C ASN A 210 -15.05 5.64 2.68
N ASP A 211 -14.50 4.44 2.68
CA ASP A 211 -13.23 4.17 2.02
C ASP A 211 -13.43 3.60 0.61
N THR A 212 -12.50 3.92 -0.28
CA THR A 212 -12.36 3.28 -1.59
C THR A 212 -11.06 2.47 -1.59
N ILE A 213 -11.17 1.19 -1.88
CA ILE A 213 -10.04 0.25 -1.88
C ILE A 213 -10.04 -0.50 -3.21
N ASP A 214 -9.01 -0.30 -4.04
CA ASP A 214 -8.82 -1.03 -5.30
C ASP A 214 -7.53 -1.87 -5.25
N ALA A 215 -7.68 -3.17 -5.50
CA ALA A 215 -6.55 -4.06 -5.72
C ALA A 215 -6.65 -4.67 -7.13
N SER A 216 -5.78 -4.22 -8.03
CA SER A 216 -5.84 -4.57 -9.43
C SER A 216 -4.59 -5.31 -9.92
N PHE A 217 -4.77 -6.15 -10.94
CA PHE A 217 -3.69 -6.74 -11.73
C PHE A 217 -3.70 -6.10 -13.11
N ALA A 218 -3.10 -4.92 -13.23
CA ALA A 218 -3.18 -4.10 -14.45
C ALA A 218 -1.84 -3.45 -14.79
N GLY A 219 -0.74 -4.22 -14.83
CA GLY A 219 0.55 -3.68 -15.23
C GLY A 219 0.46 -2.97 -16.59
N LEU A 220 0.80 -1.68 -16.62
CA LEU A 220 0.51 -0.70 -17.69
C LEU A 220 1.02 -1.06 -19.11
N LEU A 221 1.77 -2.15 -19.26
CA LEU A 221 2.43 -2.56 -20.51
C LEU A 221 2.41 -4.07 -20.78
N LEU A 222 1.87 -4.89 -19.90
CA LEU A 222 1.83 -6.34 -20.07
C LEU A 222 0.37 -6.78 -20.14
N LEU A 223 -0.09 -7.01 -21.38
CA LEU A 223 -1.25 -7.87 -21.61
C LEU A 223 -0.92 -9.21 -20.95
N ASN A 224 -1.57 -9.47 -19.80
CA ASN A 224 -1.49 -10.67 -18.94
C ASN A 224 -0.47 -10.55 -17.77
N SER A 225 -0.89 -9.93 -16.66
CA SER A 225 -0.26 -10.12 -15.36
C SER A 225 -0.57 -11.54 -14.88
N ASN A 226 0.42 -12.44 -14.87
CA ASN A 226 0.22 -13.85 -14.50
C ASN A 226 0.88 -14.21 -13.17
N ILE A 227 0.32 -15.21 -12.49
CA ILE A 227 0.83 -15.77 -11.22
C ILE A 227 1.36 -17.19 -11.48
N THR A 228 2.67 -17.35 -11.56
CA THR A 228 3.32 -18.58 -12.03
C THR A 228 4.32 -19.16 -11.01
N GLY A 229 4.77 -20.38 -11.28
CA GLY A 229 5.72 -21.09 -10.41
C GLY A 229 5.08 -21.52 -9.09
N LEU A 230 5.83 -21.44 -8.00
CA LEU A 230 5.33 -21.73 -6.64
C LEU A 230 4.85 -20.46 -5.92
N SER A 231 4.16 -19.58 -6.64
CA SER A 231 3.76 -18.27 -6.11
C SER A 231 2.58 -18.34 -5.15
N SER A 232 2.58 -17.48 -4.13
CA SER A 232 1.46 -17.29 -3.20
C SER A 232 1.14 -15.82 -3.09
N VAL A 233 -0.01 -15.42 -3.62
CA VAL A 233 -0.51 -14.04 -3.56
C VAL A 233 -1.73 -14.02 -2.65
N ASN A 234 -1.69 -13.20 -1.60
CA ASN A 234 -2.80 -13.01 -0.68
C ASN A 234 -3.07 -11.52 -0.49
N ILE A 235 -4.22 -11.08 -0.98
CA ILE A 235 -4.72 -9.72 -0.82
C ILE A 235 -5.89 -9.80 0.17
N SER A 236 -5.78 -9.05 1.27
CA SER A 236 -6.80 -8.98 2.30
C SER A 236 -7.21 -7.54 2.55
N THR A 237 -8.51 -7.28 2.58
CA THR A 237 -9.05 -5.98 2.95
C THR A 237 -9.91 -6.10 4.21
N TRP A 238 -9.90 -5.04 5.00
CA TRP A 238 -10.82 -4.84 6.12
C TRP A 238 -11.20 -3.36 6.12
N ASP A 239 -12.38 -3.06 5.60
CA ASP A 239 -12.83 -1.70 5.34
C ASP A 239 -13.34 -1.00 6.62
N GLY A 240 -14.03 -1.71 7.50
CA GLY A 240 -14.35 -1.26 8.86
C GLY A 240 -15.71 -0.57 8.97
N TYR A 241 -15.74 0.68 9.42
CA TYR A 241 -16.96 1.45 9.67
C TYR A 241 -17.17 2.52 8.61
N GLY A 242 -18.37 2.64 8.07
CA GLY A 242 -18.71 3.61 7.03
C GLY A 242 -19.17 2.86 5.79
N ASN A 243 -19.52 3.54 4.71
CA ASN A 243 -19.99 2.89 3.49
C ASN A 243 -18.82 2.71 2.53
N ASP A 244 -18.27 1.51 2.48
CA ASP A 244 -17.01 1.28 1.80
C ASP A 244 -17.20 0.71 0.39
N ASN A 245 -16.22 0.94 -0.49
CA ASN A 245 -16.17 0.36 -1.82
C ASN A 245 -14.87 -0.40 -2.02
N VAL A 246 -14.95 -1.74 -2.09
CA VAL A 246 -13.81 -2.62 -2.29
C VAL A 246 -13.89 -3.27 -3.67
N THR A 247 -12.89 -3.05 -4.50
CA THR A 247 -12.77 -3.66 -5.83
C THR A 247 -11.53 -4.55 -5.92
N TYR A 248 -11.70 -5.75 -6.48
CA TYR A 248 -10.61 -6.59 -6.92
C TYR A 248 -10.72 -6.82 -8.42
N SER A 249 -9.76 -6.30 -9.19
CA SER A 249 -9.75 -6.39 -10.65
C SER A 249 -8.64 -7.32 -11.13
N ALA A 250 -8.99 -8.57 -11.48
CA ALA A 250 -8.04 -9.60 -11.91
C ALA A 250 -8.50 -10.30 -13.21
N ALA A 251 -9.11 -9.56 -14.12
CA ALA A 251 -9.51 -10.07 -15.43
C ALA A 251 -8.29 -10.36 -16.33
N GLY A 252 -8.28 -11.54 -16.96
CA GLY A 252 -7.16 -12.02 -17.78
C GLY A 252 -5.91 -12.48 -17.00
N VAL A 253 -6.03 -12.72 -15.69
CA VAL A 253 -4.92 -13.18 -14.82
C VAL A 253 -4.89 -14.70 -14.75
N ASP A 254 -3.86 -15.31 -15.32
CA ASP A 254 -3.67 -16.76 -15.21
C ASP A 254 -3.05 -17.12 -13.86
N VAL A 255 -3.57 -18.18 -13.23
CA VAL A 255 -3.03 -18.76 -12.00
C VAL A 255 -2.45 -20.13 -12.35
N GLY A 256 -1.14 -20.16 -12.59
CA GLY A 256 -0.43 -21.36 -13.05
C GLY A 256 -0.36 -22.48 -12.00
N ALA A 257 -0.03 -23.68 -12.46
CA ALA A 257 0.09 -24.86 -11.60
C ALA A 257 1.08 -24.64 -10.44
N GLY A 258 0.65 -24.95 -9.22
CA GLY A 258 1.42 -24.75 -7.99
C GLY A 258 1.28 -23.36 -7.37
N SER A 259 0.72 -22.39 -8.10
CA SER A 259 0.43 -21.05 -7.58
C SER A 259 -0.87 -20.98 -6.78
N THR A 260 -1.00 -19.96 -5.94
CA THR A 260 -2.25 -19.60 -5.27
C THR A 260 -2.51 -18.10 -5.37
N LEU A 261 -3.73 -17.73 -5.74
CA LEU A 261 -4.31 -16.39 -5.57
C LEU A 261 -5.41 -16.45 -4.52
N ALA A 262 -5.31 -15.61 -3.49
CA ALA A 262 -6.33 -15.45 -2.46
C ALA A 262 -6.78 -13.99 -2.37
N LEU A 263 -8.07 -13.76 -2.54
CA LEU A 263 -8.74 -12.46 -2.45
C LEU A 263 -9.73 -12.53 -1.29
N ASN A 264 -9.50 -11.76 -0.24
CA ASN A 264 -10.29 -11.83 0.99
C ASN A 264 -10.73 -10.44 1.43
N THR A 265 -12.03 -10.21 1.47
CA THR A 265 -12.57 -9.01 2.12
C THR A 265 -13.42 -9.40 3.32
N SER A 266 -13.45 -8.54 4.31
CA SER A 266 -14.35 -8.65 5.45
C SER A 266 -14.81 -7.27 5.84
N SER A 267 -16.10 -7.01 5.66
CA SER A 267 -16.71 -5.75 6.01
C SER A 267 -17.31 -5.77 7.41
N TYR A 268 -17.44 -4.59 8.04
CA TYR A 268 -17.94 -4.49 9.40
C TYR A 268 -19.26 -3.74 9.53
N GLN A 269 -19.28 -2.40 9.56
CA GLN A 269 -20.50 -1.62 9.72
C GLN A 269 -20.61 -0.58 8.61
N GLY A 270 -21.54 -0.79 7.70
CA GLY A 270 -21.63 0.07 6.52
C GLY A 270 -22.70 -0.41 5.57
N LEU A 271 -23.09 0.44 4.63
CA LEU A 271 -23.72 -0.02 3.39
C LEU A 271 -22.60 -0.26 2.38
N ASP A 272 -21.99 -1.44 2.44
CA ASP A 272 -20.72 -1.70 1.78
C ASP A 272 -20.96 -2.23 0.35
N THR A 273 -20.07 -1.88 -0.57
CA THR A 273 -20.02 -2.44 -1.91
C THR A 273 -18.72 -3.20 -2.09
N VAL A 274 -18.82 -4.47 -2.45
CA VAL A 274 -17.67 -5.30 -2.79
C VAL A 274 -17.88 -5.85 -4.20
N ASP A 275 -16.90 -5.65 -5.07
CA ASP A 275 -16.86 -6.27 -6.39
C ASP A 275 -15.55 -7.03 -6.62
N VAL A 276 -15.67 -8.28 -7.06
CA VAL A 276 -14.54 -9.13 -7.43
C VAL A 276 -14.74 -9.60 -8.86
N ASP A 277 -13.84 -9.21 -9.76
CA ASP A 277 -13.77 -9.74 -11.12
C ASP A 277 -12.48 -10.55 -11.29
N TRP A 278 -12.61 -11.82 -11.63
CA TRP A 278 -11.49 -12.65 -12.05
C TRP A 278 -11.84 -13.49 -13.26
N SER A 279 -10.94 -13.48 -14.24
CA SER A 279 -10.98 -14.41 -15.37
C SER A 279 -9.57 -14.80 -15.80
N GLY A 280 -9.37 -16.03 -16.23
CA GLY A 280 -8.05 -16.52 -16.68
C GLY A 280 -7.98 -18.03 -16.77
N GLU A 281 -6.82 -18.57 -17.15
CA GLU A 281 -6.53 -20.00 -17.03
C GLU A 281 -6.15 -20.31 -15.57
N LEU A 282 -6.88 -21.25 -14.94
CA LEU A 282 -6.67 -21.66 -13.56
C LEU A 282 -6.14 -23.08 -13.51
N ASP A 283 -4.83 -23.22 -13.36
CA ASP A 283 -4.14 -24.51 -13.12
C ASP A 283 -3.67 -24.66 -11.67
N GLY A 284 -3.55 -23.55 -10.94
CA GLY A 284 -3.24 -23.50 -9.53
C GLY A 284 -4.49 -23.47 -8.66
N ARG A 285 -4.51 -22.60 -7.67
CA ARG A 285 -5.65 -22.42 -6.76
C ARG A 285 -6.11 -20.97 -6.70
N LEU A 286 -7.41 -20.76 -6.86
CA LEU A 286 -8.08 -19.49 -6.58
C LEU A 286 -8.95 -19.63 -5.33
N ASN A 287 -8.76 -18.73 -4.37
CA ASN A 287 -9.62 -18.59 -3.19
C ASN A 287 -10.22 -17.19 -3.14
N VAL A 288 -11.54 -17.11 -3.13
CA VAL A 288 -12.28 -15.85 -2.97
C VAL A 288 -13.17 -15.97 -1.74
N SER A 289 -13.01 -15.03 -0.81
CA SER A 289 -13.85 -14.94 0.40
C SER A 289 -14.35 -13.52 0.57
N ILE A 290 -15.65 -13.34 0.43
CA ILE A 290 -16.34 -12.06 0.63
C ILE A 290 -17.28 -12.22 1.82
N VAL A 291 -17.10 -11.37 2.83
CA VAL A 291 -17.96 -11.34 4.01
C VAL A 291 -18.46 -9.91 4.17
N GLY A 292 -19.77 -9.71 4.05
CA GLY A 292 -20.45 -8.46 4.35
C GLY A 292 -20.51 -8.16 5.85
N GLY A 293 -20.98 -6.97 6.15
CA GLY A 293 -21.07 -6.38 7.46
C GLY A 293 -22.44 -6.51 8.14
N TRP A 294 -22.76 -5.51 8.95
CA TRP A 294 -23.94 -5.52 9.81
C TRP A 294 -25.16 -4.86 9.19
N LEU A 295 -24.99 -4.03 8.15
CA LEU A 295 -26.10 -3.41 7.44
C LEU A 295 -26.28 -4.09 6.08
N SER A 296 -27.05 -3.46 5.19
CA SER A 296 -27.39 -4.03 3.89
C SER A 296 -26.28 -3.74 2.88
N ASP A 297 -25.63 -4.79 2.42
CA ASP A 297 -24.47 -4.69 1.53
C ASP A 297 -24.82 -5.05 0.08
N THR A 298 -23.96 -4.64 -0.85
CA THR A 298 -23.96 -5.09 -2.24
C THR A 298 -22.67 -5.85 -2.50
N LEU A 299 -22.76 -7.18 -2.57
CA LEU A 299 -21.61 -8.06 -2.74
C LEU A 299 -21.68 -8.75 -4.09
N SER A 300 -20.61 -8.66 -4.87
CA SER A 300 -20.51 -9.18 -6.23
C SER A 300 -19.19 -9.93 -6.42
N ALA A 301 -19.27 -11.08 -7.08
CA ALA A 301 -18.13 -11.81 -7.60
C ALA A 301 -18.49 -12.46 -8.94
N ASP A 302 -17.73 -12.14 -9.98
CA ASP A 302 -17.75 -12.82 -11.27
C ASP A 302 -16.43 -13.56 -11.47
N LEU A 303 -16.48 -14.89 -11.40
CA LEU A 303 -15.30 -15.76 -11.40
C LEU A 303 -15.39 -16.71 -12.59
N ARG A 304 -14.49 -16.54 -13.56
CA ARG A 304 -14.52 -17.31 -14.81
C ARG A 304 -13.21 -18.04 -15.09
N ALA A 305 -13.20 -19.34 -14.81
CA ALA A 305 -12.13 -20.22 -15.26
C ALA A 305 -12.29 -20.49 -16.75
N THR A 306 -11.32 -20.04 -17.54
CA THR A 306 -11.34 -20.18 -19.01
C THR A 306 -10.90 -21.58 -19.43
N GLY A 307 -11.00 -21.89 -20.73
CA GLY A 307 -10.66 -23.20 -21.26
C GLY A 307 -9.20 -23.58 -21.06
N GLY A 308 -8.98 -24.81 -20.61
CA GLY A 308 -7.66 -25.32 -20.24
C GLY A 308 -7.48 -25.49 -18.74
N SER A 309 -8.24 -24.73 -17.93
CA SER A 309 -8.12 -24.72 -16.47
C SER A 309 -8.22 -26.12 -15.84
N THR A 310 -7.18 -26.55 -15.12
CA THR A 310 -7.13 -27.83 -14.40
C THR A 310 -7.07 -27.71 -12.87
N GLY A 311 -7.08 -26.49 -12.36
CA GLY A 311 -6.83 -26.16 -10.96
C GLY A 311 -8.05 -26.30 -10.04
N GLU A 312 -8.01 -25.54 -8.94
CA GLU A 312 -9.01 -25.55 -7.88
C GLU A 312 -9.59 -24.15 -7.66
N LEU A 313 -10.91 -24.04 -7.67
CA LEU A 313 -11.64 -22.80 -7.37
C LEU A 313 -12.47 -22.96 -6.10
N TYR A 314 -12.19 -22.10 -5.12
CA TYR A 314 -12.99 -21.96 -3.89
C TYR A 314 -13.55 -20.54 -3.81
N ALA A 315 -14.87 -20.43 -3.70
CA ALA A 315 -15.55 -19.15 -3.54
C ALA A 315 -16.55 -19.21 -2.39
N SER A 316 -16.51 -18.20 -1.51
CA SER A 316 -17.45 -18.04 -0.41
C SER A 316 -17.94 -16.60 -0.35
N MET A 317 -19.25 -16.39 -0.36
CA MET A 317 -19.90 -15.10 -0.16
C MET A 317 -20.90 -15.19 0.99
N ILE A 318 -20.79 -14.29 1.97
CA ILE A 318 -21.66 -14.28 3.16
C ILE A 318 -22.17 -12.86 3.40
N GLY A 319 -23.49 -12.65 3.39
CA GLY A 319 -24.11 -11.33 3.63
C GLY A 319 -24.25 -10.92 5.10
N PHE A 320 -24.34 -11.90 6.02
CA PHE A 320 -24.30 -11.71 7.49
C PHE A 320 -25.63 -11.27 8.17
N TRP A 321 -25.91 -9.99 8.51
CA TRP A 321 -27.06 -9.62 9.39
C TRP A 321 -28.29 -8.99 8.73
N GLN A 322 -28.16 -8.12 7.74
CA GLN A 322 -29.34 -7.47 7.14
C GLN A 322 -29.63 -8.09 5.78
N PRO A 323 -30.73 -7.69 5.11
CA PRO A 323 -30.95 -8.09 3.73
C PRO A 323 -29.90 -7.47 2.81
N ASP A 324 -29.21 -8.31 2.06
CA ASP A 324 -28.13 -7.93 1.15
C ASP A 324 -28.52 -8.16 -0.31
N THR A 325 -27.81 -7.48 -1.21
CA THR A 325 -27.80 -7.79 -2.64
C THR A 325 -26.55 -8.60 -2.95
N LEU A 326 -26.73 -9.87 -3.32
CA LEU A 326 -25.65 -10.84 -3.45
C LEU A 326 -25.57 -11.36 -4.88
N THR A 327 -24.40 -11.29 -5.51
CA THR A 327 -24.15 -11.86 -6.83
C THR A 327 -22.91 -12.74 -6.79
N LEU A 328 -23.06 -14.06 -6.91
CA LEU A 328 -21.92 -14.98 -7.04
C LEU A 328 -22.05 -15.77 -8.34
N ASN A 329 -21.37 -15.31 -9.38
CA ASN A 329 -21.31 -16.00 -10.64
C ASN A 329 -20.00 -16.78 -10.74
N VAL A 330 -20.10 -18.10 -10.90
CA VAL A 330 -18.94 -18.97 -11.06
C VAL A 330 -19.10 -19.80 -12.32
N TYR A 331 -18.14 -19.65 -13.23
CA TYR A 331 -18.09 -20.33 -14.53
C TYR A 331 -16.84 -21.20 -14.62
N ASP A 332 -17.06 -22.45 -15.02
CA ASP A 332 -16.02 -23.37 -15.49
C ASP A 332 -16.39 -23.69 -16.95
N ASP A 333 -15.81 -22.95 -17.90
CA ASP A 333 -16.27 -22.94 -19.30
C ASP A 333 -16.21 -24.33 -19.98
N PHE A 334 -15.48 -25.29 -19.40
CA PHE A 334 -15.26 -26.62 -19.96
C PHE A 334 -15.42 -27.77 -18.94
N ASP A 335 -15.97 -27.49 -17.75
CA ASP A 335 -16.09 -28.44 -16.64
C ASP A 335 -14.77 -29.20 -16.37
N SER A 336 -13.64 -28.49 -16.43
CA SER A 336 -12.30 -29.09 -16.35
C SER A 336 -11.57 -28.87 -15.02
N LEU A 337 -12.11 -28.03 -14.13
CA LEU A 337 -11.54 -27.83 -12.80
C LEU A 337 -11.56 -29.12 -12.00
N THR A 338 -10.46 -29.40 -11.29
CA THR A 338 -10.38 -30.57 -10.42
C THR A 338 -11.25 -30.40 -9.17
N VAL A 339 -11.37 -29.17 -8.69
CA VAL A 339 -12.26 -28.78 -7.60
C VAL A 339 -12.95 -27.48 -7.97
N LEU A 340 -14.28 -27.48 -7.89
CA LEU A 340 -15.09 -26.28 -7.87
C LEU A 340 -15.97 -26.35 -6.62
N SER A 341 -15.79 -25.39 -5.71
CA SER A 341 -16.56 -25.26 -4.48
C SER A 341 -16.98 -23.82 -4.30
N ALA A 342 -18.23 -23.52 -4.65
CA ALA A 342 -18.81 -22.20 -4.49
C ALA A 342 -19.97 -22.23 -3.49
N TYR A 343 -19.95 -21.31 -2.53
CA TYR A 343 -20.94 -21.21 -1.46
C TYR A 343 -21.42 -19.77 -1.30
N LEU A 344 -22.74 -19.59 -1.29
CA LEU A 344 -23.37 -18.30 -1.03
C LEU A 344 -24.32 -18.44 0.15
N ASN A 345 -24.18 -17.58 1.15
CA ASN A 345 -25.03 -17.55 2.33
C ASN A 345 -25.57 -16.15 2.57
N GLY A 346 -26.89 -15.99 2.45
CA GLY A 346 -27.57 -14.74 2.78
C GLY A 346 -27.55 -14.35 4.27
N GLY A 347 -26.88 -15.12 5.13
CA GLY A 347 -26.74 -14.78 6.54
C GLY A 347 -27.95 -15.19 7.39
N ARG A 348 -28.15 -14.49 8.51
CA ARG A 348 -29.07 -14.91 9.57
C ARG A 348 -30.51 -14.47 9.33
N PHE A 349 -30.72 -13.35 8.66
CA PHE A 349 -32.03 -12.75 8.47
C PHE A 349 -32.37 -12.86 6.99
N GLY A 350 -33.54 -13.42 6.66
CA GLY A 350 -33.96 -13.58 5.27
C GLY A 350 -34.28 -12.23 4.61
N GLY A 351 -34.61 -12.26 3.32
CA GLY A 351 -34.93 -11.06 2.53
C GLY A 351 -33.82 -10.60 1.59
N ASN A 352 -32.76 -11.38 1.47
CA ASN A 352 -31.68 -11.17 0.51
C ASN A 352 -32.18 -11.22 -0.93
N ASN A 353 -31.53 -10.48 -1.80
CA ASN A 353 -31.71 -10.59 -3.24
C ASN A 353 -30.47 -11.22 -3.84
N ALA A 354 -30.51 -12.53 -4.09
CA ALA A 354 -29.36 -13.28 -4.58
C ALA A 354 -29.47 -13.69 -6.05
N THR A 355 -28.39 -13.49 -6.81
CA THR A 355 -28.18 -14.03 -8.16
C THR A 355 -26.94 -14.90 -8.17
N TYR A 356 -27.01 -16.11 -8.73
CA TYR A 356 -25.87 -17.03 -8.78
C TYR A 356 -25.98 -18.06 -9.92
N THR A 357 -24.86 -18.63 -10.34
CA THR A 357 -24.82 -19.70 -11.36
C THR A 357 -25.19 -21.07 -10.76
N SER A 358 -25.52 -22.06 -11.59
CA SER A 358 -25.99 -23.38 -11.13
C SER A 358 -24.97 -24.16 -10.28
N ASN A 359 -23.70 -23.76 -10.33
CA ASN A 359 -22.60 -24.42 -9.62
C ASN A 359 -22.41 -23.87 -8.18
N VAL A 360 -23.23 -22.91 -7.76
CA VAL A 360 -23.18 -22.31 -6.42
C VAL A 360 -24.18 -22.98 -5.49
N ASN A 361 -23.69 -23.44 -4.33
CA ASN A 361 -24.55 -23.88 -3.24
C ASN A 361 -25.02 -22.67 -2.43
N ALA A 362 -26.27 -22.25 -2.66
CA ALA A 362 -26.88 -21.10 -2.01
C ALA A 362 -27.77 -21.51 -0.83
N VAL A 363 -27.63 -20.82 0.31
CA VAL A 363 -28.49 -20.97 1.49
C VAL A 363 -28.94 -19.62 2.03
N ASN A 364 -30.10 -19.58 2.67
CA ASN A 364 -30.69 -18.36 3.26
C ASN A 364 -30.82 -17.17 2.26
N VAL A 365 -30.95 -17.50 0.98
CA VAL A 365 -31.20 -16.54 -0.11
C VAL A 365 -32.66 -16.19 -0.27
#